data_AF-A0A7S3CMA4-F1
#
_entry.id   AF-A0A7S3CMA4-F1
#
_cell.length_a   1.000
_cell.length_b   1.000
_cell.length_c   1.000
_cell.angle_alpha   90.00
_cell.angle_beta   90.00
_cell.angle_gamma   90.00
#
_symmetry.space_group_name_H-M   'P 1'
#
loop_
_entity.id
_entity.type
_entity.pdbx_description
1 polymer ?
#
loop_
_entity_poly.entity_id
_entity_poly.type
_entity_poly.pdbx_seq_one_letter_code
_entity_poly.pdbx_strand_id
1 'polypeptide(L)'
;MTDFCYMANALLIIFLAFLPQNDYLFKACFFFANGSLAVAVGAFRNQMVFHKYDNLTSLALHIFPQVTTWNLRWSTMPQEVGVAEELRRVTELDTTFSFKKFYLVPVSIYMVWVSIYFIINFVVAAKRIRKRNYDNMFLLYEKKEWAQKIMYKFGAGMAPFIFISAHMVFFILCHCFSILCFYSFEFHTFCIVFWLTWSVWNGSCFYMDYFSKKYEQSLQRMELVEQQLNEDK
;
A
#
# COMPACT_ATOMS: atom_id res chain seq x y z
N MET A 1 -8.59 -1.11 -8.16
CA MET A 1 -9.01 -2.52 -7.90
C MET A 1 -8.06 -3.56 -8.49
N THR A 2 -7.09 -3.20 -9.35
CA THR A 2 -6.02 -4.13 -9.78
C THR A 2 -4.70 -3.90 -9.02
N ASP A 3 -4.68 -2.94 -8.10
CA ASP A 3 -3.49 -2.54 -7.36
C ASP A 3 -2.96 -3.66 -6.47
N PHE A 4 -1.64 -3.67 -6.24
CA PHE A 4 -0.94 -4.77 -5.57
C PHE A 4 -1.47 -5.06 -4.15
N CYS A 5 -1.91 -4.02 -3.43
CA CYS A 5 -2.46 -4.16 -2.08
C CYS A 5 -3.67 -5.09 -2.03
N TYR A 6 -4.54 -5.10 -3.05
CA TYR A 6 -5.69 -6.00 -3.08
C TYR A 6 -5.26 -7.47 -3.14
N MET A 7 -4.28 -7.79 -3.98
CA MET A 7 -3.76 -9.16 -4.05
C MET A 7 -3.05 -9.55 -2.74
N ALA A 8 -2.21 -8.67 -2.19
CA ALA A 8 -1.50 -8.96 -0.94
C ALA A 8 -2.47 -9.23 0.23
N ASN A 9 -3.56 -8.45 0.35
CA ASN A 9 -4.60 -8.70 1.34
C ASN A 9 -5.35 -10.02 1.07
N ALA A 10 -5.69 -10.32 -0.18
CA ALA A 10 -6.33 -11.58 -0.54
C ALA A 10 -5.46 -12.80 -0.19
N LEU A 11 -4.15 -12.74 -0.47
CA LEU A 11 -3.20 -13.79 -0.10
C LEU A 11 -3.10 -13.97 1.41
N LEU A 12 -3.11 -12.88 2.18
CA LEU A 12 -3.11 -12.94 3.64
C LEU A 12 -4.40 -13.57 4.17
N ILE A 13 -5.56 -13.23 3.61
CA ILE A 13 -6.84 -13.87 3.96
C ILE A 13 -6.79 -15.37 3.64
N ILE A 14 -6.27 -15.75 2.46
CA ILE A 14 -6.11 -17.15 2.07
C ILE A 14 -5.20 -17.90 3.04
N PHE A 15 -4.09 -17.28 3.44
CA PHE A 15 -3.19 -17.83 4.45
C PHE A 15 -3.94 -18.08 5.78
N LEU A 16 -4.64 -17.08 6.31
CA LEU A 16 -5.33 -17.16 7.60
C LEU A 16 -6.49 -18.16 7.62
N ALA A 17 -7.21 -18.28 6.50
CA ALA A 17 -8.42 -19.09 6.38
C ALA A 17 -8.15 -20.53 5.95
N PHE A 18 -7.20 -20.75 5.04
CA PHE A 18 -7.08 -22.04 4.34
C PHE A 18 -5.69 -22.66 4.43
N LEU A 19 -4.63 -21.85 4.48
CA LEU A 19 -3.24 -22.33 4.40
C LEU A 19 -2.35 -21.82 5.56
N PRO A 20 -2.79 -21.88 6.84
CA PRO A 20 -2.09 -21.24 7.95
C PRO A 20 -0.74 -21.89 8.31
N GLN A 21 -0.52 -23.13 7.85
CA GLN A 21 0.74 -23.84 8.03
C GLN A 21 1.71 -23.67 6.83
N ASN A 22 1.34 -22.90 5.80
CA ASN A 22 2.19 -22.71 4.63
C ASN A 22 3.24 -21.62 4.87
N ASP A 23 4.46 -22.05 5.20
CA ASP A 23 5.61 -21.18 5.46
C ASP A 23 5.96 -20.23 4.29
N TYR A 24 5.88 -20.73 3.05
CA TYR A 24 6.18 -19.92 1.86
C TYR A 24 5.16 -18.80 1.68
N LEU A 25 3.88 -19.13 1.83
CA LEU A 25 2.80 -18.16 1.68
C LEU A 25 2.83 -17.12 2.80
N PHE A 26 3.09 -17.53 4.04
CA PHE A 26 3.26 -16.59 5.16
C PHE A 26 4.37 -15.58 4.87
N LYS A 27 5.56 -16.07 4.48
CA LYS A 27 6.71 -15.21 4.17
C LYS A 27 6.41 -14.26 3.02
N ALA A 28 5.75 -14.72 1.96
CA ALA A 28 5.30 -13.83 0.88
C ALA A 28 4.37 -12.72 1.40
N CYS A 29 3.36 -13.06 2.20
CA CYS A 29 2.45 -12.08 2.81
C CYS A 29 3.18 -11.12 3.73
N PHE A 30 4.11 -11.63 4.56
CA PHE A 30 4.92 -10.84 5.47
C PHE A 30 5.76 -9.80 4.72
N PHE A 31 6.48 -10.21 3.68
CA PHE A 31 7.35 -9.29 2.94
C PHE A 31 6.57 -8.27 2.12
N PHE A 32 5.40 -8.62 1.61
CA PHE A 32 4.52 -7.68 0.92
C PHE A 32 3.94 -6.65 1.90
N ALA A 33 3.43 -7.11 3.04
CA ALA A 33 2.84 -6.27 4.08
C ALA A 33 3.86 -5.25 4.63
N ASN A 34 5.03 -5.73 5.02
CA ASN A 34 6.06 -4.90 5.68
C ASN A 34 7.05 -4.25 4.71
N GLY A 35 6.87 -4.47 3.41
CA GLY A 35 7.65 -3.87 2.34
C GLY A 35 6.82 -2.83 1.61
N SER A 36 6.35 -3.19 0.41
CA SER A 36 5.69 -2.23 -0.48
C SER A 36 4.39 -1.67 0.09
N LEU A 37 3.60 -2.46 0.83
CA LEU A 37 2.36 -1.96 1.46
C LEU A 37 2.67 -0.97 2.60
N ALA A 38 3.72 -1.22 3.38
CA ALA A 38 4.14 -0.32 4.44
C ALA A 38 4.59 1.03 3.89
N VAL A 39 5.51 1.03 2.92
CA VAL A 39 6.03 2.25 2.30
C VAL A 39 4.94 2.99 1.51
N ALA A 40 3.95 2.28 0.98
CA ALA A 40 2.80 2.87 0.29
C ALA A 40 1.99 3.83 1.18
N VAL A 41 1.94 3.63 2.50
CA VAL A 41 1.30 4.56 3.45
C VAL A 41 1.88 5.96 3.32
N GLY A 42 3.20 6.06 3.21
CA GLY A 42 3.90 7.32 2.95
C GLY A 42 3.77 7.77 1.50
N ALA A 43 4.06 6.88 0.55
CA ALA A 43 4.14 7.21 -0.88
C ALA A 43 2.81 7.74 -1.46
N PHE A 44 1.69 7.17 -1.03
CA PHE A 44 0.35 7.61 -1.45
C PHE A 44 -0.31 8.55 -0.45
N ARG A 45 0.43 9.03 0.55
CA ARG A 45 -0.04 9.89 1.64
C ARG A 45 -1.35 9.37 2.21
N ASN A 46 -1.42 8.09 2.56
CA ASN A 46 -2.60 7.53 3.21
C ASN A 46 -2.84 8.28 4.53
N GLN A 47 -4.12 8.59 4.80
CA GLN A 47 -4.51 9.53 5.85
C GLN A 47 -5.55 8.88 6.76
N MET A 48 -5.36 8.99 8.06
CA MET A 48 -6.34 8.55 9.04
C MET A 48 -7.41 9.63 9.23
N VAL A 49 -8.40 9.67 8.35
CA VAL A 49 -9.52 10.62 8.38
C VAL A 49 -10.82 9.88 8.66
N PHE A 50 -11.24 9.87 9.93
CA PHE A 50 -12.27 8.95 10.41
C PHE A 50 -13.65 9.09 9.75
N HIS A 51 -13.98 10.29 9.27
CA HIS A 51 -15.27 10.57 8.62
C HIS A 51 -15.28 10.31 7.11
N LYS A 52 -14.14 9.89 6.53
CA LYS A 52 -14.01 9.59 5.09
C LYS A 52 -13.70 8.11 4.87
N TYR A 53 -14.71 7.35 4.47
CA TYR A 53 -14.60 5.91 4.26
C TYR A 53 -13.51 5.51 3.26
N ASP A 54 -13.34 6.26 2.17
CA ASP A 54 -12.31 5.96 1.17
C ASP A 54 -10.89 6.06 1.75
N ASN A 55 -10.65 7.08 2.57
CA ASN A 55 -9.37 7.28 3.25
C ASN A 55 -9.09 6.13 4.23
N LEU A 56 -10.06 5.78 5.07
CA LEU A 56 -9.93 4.69 6.02
C LEU A 56 -9.75 3.34 5.34
N THR A 57 -10.54 3.05 4.31
CA THR A 57 -10.46 1.78 3.57
C THR A 57 -9.10 1.64 2.90
N SER A 58 -8.62 2.71 2.24
CA SER A 58 -7.30 2.72 1.64
C SER A 58 -6.20 2.53 2.69
N LEU A 59 -6.28 3.20 3.84
CA LEU A 59 -5.31 3.03 4.93
C LEU A 59 -5.34 1.60 5.52
N ALA A 60 -6.53 1.04 5.75
CA ALA A 60 -6.73 -0.30 6.31
C ALA A 60 -6.07 -1.39 5.43
N LEU A 61 -6.21 -1.28 4.10
CA LEU A 61 -5.56 -2.19 3.15
C LEU A 61 -4.04 -2.20 3.25
N HIS A 62 -3.42 -1.16 3.82
CA HIS A 62 -1.97 -1.08 3.98
C HIS A 62 -1.52 -1.41 5.41
N ILE A 63 -2.23 -0.92 6.44
CA ILE A 63 -1.83 -1.08 7.85
C ILE A 63 -2.23 -2.44 8.42
N PHE A 64 -3.42 -2.96 8.15
CA PHE A 64 -3.87 -4.21 8.77
C PHE A 64 -3.00 -5.41 8.42
N PRO A 65 -2.51 -5.60 7.18
CA PRO A 65 -1.55 -6.66 6.88
C PRO A 65 -0.27 -6.57 7.71
N GLN A 66 0.23 -5.36 7.98
CA GLN A 66 1.43 -5.16 8.79
C GLN A 66 1.19 -5.61 10.24
N VAL A 67 0.15 -5.08 10.88
CA VAL A 67 -0.22 -5.42 12.27
C VAL A 67 -0.50 -6.91 12.42
N THR A 68 -1.19 -7.50 11.44
CA THR A 68 -1.54 -8.93 11.44
C THR A 68 -0.28 -9.78 11.34
N THR A 69 0.62 -9.49 10.40
CA THR A 69 1.86 -10.26 10.22
C THR A 69 2.86 -10.05 11.34
N TRP A 70 2.85 -8.89 12.00
CA TRP A 70 3.58 -8.65 13.24
C TRP A 70 3.08 -9.56 14.37
N ASN A 71 1.77 -9.60 14.61
CA ASN A 71 1.19 -10.44 15.66
C ASN A 71 1.45 -11.92 15.40
N LEU A 72 1.24 -12.38 14.15
CA LEU A 72 1.54 -13.76 13.77
C LEU A 72 3.00 -14.11 14.04
N ARG A 73 3.92 -13.27 13.59
CA ARG A 73 5.35 -13.55 13.69
C ARG A 73 5.87 -13.55 15.13
N TRP A 74 5.49 -12.54 15.90
CA TRP A 74 6.12 -12.25 17.19
C TRP A 74 5.30 -12.69 18.39
N SER A 75 4.03 -13.08 18.19
CA SER A 75 3.15 -13.52 19.27
C SER A 75 2.57 -14.90 18.99
N THR A 76 1.77 -15.06 17.92
CA THR A 76 1.03 -16.31 17.68
C THR A 76 1.95 -17.49 17.39
N MET A 77 2.85 -17.39 16.41
CA MET A 77 3.73 -18.50 16.02
C MET A 77 4.65 -18.96 17.17
N PRO A 78 5.30 -18.06 17.94
CA PRO A 78 6.07 -18.46 19.12
C PRO A 78 5.22 -19.17 20.19
N GLN A 79 3.98 -18.74 20.41
CA GLN A 79 3.07 -19.36 21.38
C GLN A 79 2.65 -20.78 20.96
N GLU A 80 2.52 -21.04 19.66
CA GLU A 80 2.13 -22.36 19.16
C GLU A 80 3.24 -23.41 19.24
N VAL A 81 4.51 -23.02 19.41
CA VAL A 81 5.62 -23.97 19.62
C VAL A 81 5.40 -24.84 20.87
N GLY A 82 4.72 -24.33 21.90
CA GLY A 82 4.38 -25.09 23.10
C GLY A 82 3.16 -26.01 22.97
N VAL A 83 2.42 -25.93 21.86
CA VAL A 83 1.20 -26.71 21.61
C VAL A 83 1.58 -28.00 20.87
N ALA A 84 0.85 -29.10 21.12
CA ALA A 84 1.02 -30.36 20.40
C ALA A 84 0.78 -30.16 18.89
N GLU A 85 1.59 -30.78 18.04
CA GLU A 85 1.66 -30.49 16.60
C GLU A 85 0.30 -30.64 15.90
N GLU A 86 -0.48 -31.63 16.29
CA GLU A 86 -1.82 -31.92 15.77
C GLU A 86 -2.87 -30.87 16.13
N LEU A 87 -2.61 -30.04 17.15
CA LEU A 87 -3.49 -28.96 17.61
C LEU A 87 -3.03 -27.58 17.11
N ARG A 88 -1.86 -27.48 16.45
CA ARG A 88 -1.33 -26.22 15.95
C ARG A 88 -2.11 -25.72 14.74
N ARG A 89 -2.51 -24.45 14.79
CA ARG A 89 -3.11 -23.76 13.65
C ARG A 89 -2.04 -23.26 12.70
N VAL A 90 -0.93 -22.74 13.21
CA VAL A 90 0.23 -22.29 12.43
C VAL A 90 1.45 -23.16 12.73
N THR A 91 2.21 -23.48 11.69
CA THR A 91 3.43 -24.29 11.87
C THR A 91 4.56 -23.45 12.50
N GLU A 92 5.57 -24.15 13.02
CA GLU A 92 6.79 -23.49 13.47
C GLU A 92 7.45 -22.75 12.29
N LEU A 93 7.71 -21.47 12.49
CA LEU A 93 8.27 -20.64 11.45
C LEU A 93 9.77 -20.92 11.30
N ASP A 94 10.16 -21.48 10.15
CA ASP A 94 11.57 -21.59 9.80
C ASP A 94 12.17 -20.18 9.58
N THR A 95 13.00 -19.73 10.52
CA THR A 95 13.63 -18.41 10.46
C THR A 95 14.94 -18.40 9.67
N THR A 96 15.43 -19.57 9.23
CA THR A 96 16.70 -19.64 8.50
C THR A 96 16.57 -18.99 7.12
N PHE A 97 17.62 -18.28 6.73
CA PHE A 97 17.64 -17.64 5.42
C PHE A 97 17.66 -18.70 4.32
N SER A 98 16.65 -18.66 3.46
CA SER A 98 16.58 -19.48 2.26
C SER A 98 16.21 -18.60 1.07
N PHE A 99 17.07 -18.57 0.05
CA PHE A 99 16.82 -17.77 -1.15
C PHE A 99 15.45 -18.08 -1.79
N LYS A 100 15.04 -19.35 -1.75
CA LYS A 100 13.73 -19.77 -2.27
C LYS A 100 12.58 -19.13 -1.51
N LYS A 101 12.63 -19.18 -0.18
CA LYS A 101 11.58 -18.67 0.72
C LYS A 101 11.54 -17.14 0.79
N PHE A 102 12.72 -16.52 0.78
CA PHE A 102 12.89 -15.08 0.98
C PHE A 102 12.77 -14.29 -0.32
N TYR A 103 13.18 -14.85 -1.46
CA TYR A 103 13.19 -14.13 -2.73
C TYR A 103 12.39 -14.84 -3.82
N LEU A 104 12.72 -16.09 -4.15
CA LEU A 104 12.16 -16.73 -5.35
C LEU A 104 10.62 -16.79 -5.32
N VAL A 105 10.02 -17.22 -4.20
CA VAL A 105 8.57 -17.35 -4.09
C VAL A 105 7.86 -16.00 -3.96
N PRO A 106 8.25 -15.07 -3.08
CA PRO A 106 7.61 -13.75 -3.03
C PRO A 106 7.73 -12.98 -4.35
N VAL A 107 8.92 -13.00 -4.98
CA VAL A 107 9.13 -12.32 -6.26
C VAL A 107 8.32 -12.98 -7.37
N SER A 108 8.22 -14.32 -7.42
CA SER A 108 7.42 -14.99 -8.46
C SER A 108 5.93 -14.66 -8.35
N ILE A 109 5.38 -14.59 -7.13
CA ILE A 109 3.99 -14.16 -6.90
C ILE A 109 3.79 -12.70 -7.36
N TYR A 110 4.74 -11.82 -7.05
CA TYR A 110 4.73 -10.45 -7.56
C TYR A 110 4.79 -10.41 -9.09
N MET A 111 5.61 -11.27 -9.72
CA MET A 111 5.70 -11.36 -11.19
C MET A 111 4.39 -11.84 -11.83
N VAL A 112 3.65 -12.73 -11.18
CA VAL A 112 2.30 -13.12 -11.62
C VAL A 112 1.37 -11.91 -11.57
N TRP A 113 1.36 -11.18 -10.45
CA TRP A 113 0.54 -9.97 -10.32
C TRP A 113 0.88 -8.92 -11.37
N VAL A 114 2.16 -8.59 -11.54
CA VAL A 114 2.57 -7.50 -12.43
C VAL A 114 2.25 -7.83 -13.89
N SER A 115 2.32 -9.11 -14.26
CA SER A 115 1.91 -9.61 -15.58
C SER A 115 0.41 -9.42 -15.80
N ILE A 116 -0.41 -9.83 -14.82
CA ILE A 116 -1.87 -9.65 -14.86
C ILE A 116 -2.22 -8.15 -14.90
N TYR A 117 -1.58 -7.34 -14.05
CA TYR A 117 -1.76 -5.89 -14.01
C TYR A 117 -1.43 -5.27 -15.36
N PHE A 118 -0.33 -5.67 -16.00
CA PHE A 118 0.08 -5.16 -17.30
C PHE A 118 -0.95 -5.49 -18.38
N ILE A 119 -1.37 -6.75 -18.47
CA ILE A 119 -2.38 -7.19 -19.44
C ILE A 119 -3.68 -6.42 -19.24
N ILE A 120 -4.18 -6.32 -18.01
CA ILE A 120 -5.44 -5.63 -17.75
C ILE A 120 -5.33 -4.13 -18.04
N ASN A 121 -4.34 -3.44 -17.50
CA ASN A 121 -4.28 -1.98 -17.56
C ASN A 121 -3.81 -1.44 -18.92
N PHE A 122 -2.90 -2.14 -19.60
CA PHE A 122 -2.26 -1.63 -20.81
C PHE A 122 -2.72 -2.33 -22.10
N VAL A 123 -3.33 -3.52 -22.01
CA VAL A 123 -3.81 -4.26 -23.19
C VAL A 123 -5.35 -4.28 -23.25
N VAL A 124 -6.00 -4.88 -22.24
CA VAL A 124 -7.44 -5.17 -22.29
C VAL A 124 -8.30 -3.95 -21.96
N ALA A 125 -8.06 -3.31 -20.82
CA ALA A 125 -8.90 -2.24 -20.29
C ALA A 125 -8.37 -0.84 -20.62
N ALA A 126 -7.25 -0.71 -21.34
CA ALA A 126 -6.59 0.57 -21.60
C ALA A 126 -7.54 1.64 -22.17
N LYS A 127 -8.33 1.29 -23.20
CA LYS A 127 -9.30 2.21 -23.82
C LYS A 127 -10.45 2.57 -22.85
N ARG A 128 -10.91 1.61 -22.06
CA ARG A 128 -12.02 1.79 -21.09
C ARG A 128 -11.59 2.68 -19.93
N ILE A 129 -10.40 2.45 -19.38
CA ILE A 129 -9.83 3.22 -18.27
C ILE A 129 -9.69 4.69 -18.67
N ARG A 130 -9.10 4.97 -19.83
CA ARG A 130 -8.97 6.36 -20.32
C ARG A 130 -10.32 7.00 -20.58
N LYS A 131 -11.26 6.30 -21.23
CA LYS A 131 -12.59 6.84 -21.55
C LYS A 131 -13.41 7.17 -20.29
N ARG A 132 -13.29 6.37 -19.23
CA ARG A 132 -14.04 6.55 -17.99
C ARG A 132 -13.29 7.32 -16.91
N ASN A 133 -12.06 7.77 -17.20
CA ASN A 133 -11.17 8.45 -16.27
C ASN A 133 -11.04 7.71 -14.92
N TYR A 134 -10.90 6.39 -14.98
CA TYR A 134 -10.67 5.59 -13.77
C TYR A 134 -9.26 5.85 -13.26
N ASP A 135 -9.12 6.09 -11.96
CA ASP A 135 -7.80 6.19 -11.35
C ASP A 135 -7.14 4.80 -11.26
N ASN A 136 -5.89 4.73 -11.72
CA ASN A 136 -4.98 3.63 -11.45
C ASN A 136 -3.59 4.21 -11.16
N MET A 137 -2.68 3.37 -10.66
CA MET A 137 -1.35 3.82 -10.27
C MET A 137 -0.59 4.48 -11.43
N PHE A 138 -0.70 3.96 -12.66
CA PHE A 138 -0.05 4.57 -13.82
C PHE A 138 -0.51 6.01 -14.06
N LEU A 139 -1.82 6.25 -14.08
CA LEU A 139 -2.39 7.59 -14.29
C LEU A 139 -2.08 8.53 -13.12
N LEU A 140 -2.00 8.02 -11.89
CA LEU A 140 -1.62 8.81 -10.73
C LEU A 140 -0.19 9.37 -10.86
N TYR A 141 0.76 8.54 -11.31
CA TYR A 141 2.13 8.99 -11.56
C TYR A 141 2.23 9.86 -12.83
N GLU A 142 1.42 9.59 -13.85
CA GLU A 142 1.36 10.44 -15.05
C GLU A 142 0.95 11.89 -14.73
N LYS A 143 0.08 12.10 -13.72
CA LYS A 143 -0.29 13.44 -13.22
C LYS A 143 0.85 14.17 -12.50
N LYS A 144 1.97 13.51 -12.19
CA LYS A 144 3.13 14.12 -11.52
C LYS A 144 4.20 14.47 -12.55
N GLU A 145 4.54 15.75 -12.66
CA GLU A 145 5.49 16.24 -13.68
C GLU A 145 6.83 15.49 -13.69
N TRP A 146 7.41 15.21 -12.52
CA TRP A 146 8.68 14.49 -12.41
C TRP A 146 8.59 13.06 -12.92
N ALA A 147 7.49 12.36 -12.62
CA ALA A 147 7.29 10.97 -13.02
C ALA A 147 6.92 10.89 -14.51
N GLN A 148 6.10 11.82 -15.01
CA GLN A 148 5.79 11.94 -16.42
C GLN A 148 7.05 12.13 -17.26
N LYS A 149 7.97 13.02 -16.85
CA LYS A 149 9.26 13.23 -17.54
C LYS A 149 10.08 11.94 -17.65
N ILE A 150 10.10 11.12 -16.60
CA ILE A 150 10.81 9.83 -16.59
C ILE A 150 10.11 8.82 -17.50
N MET A 151 8.79 8.65 -17.33
CA MET A 151 7.99 7.66 -18.04
C MET A 151 7.97 7.91 -19.56
N TYR A 152 7.96 9.16 -19.98
CA TYR A 152 7.87 9.53 -21.40
C TYR A 152 9.22 9.84 -22.05
N LYS A 153 10.34 9.64 -21.34
CA LYS A 153 11.71 9.93 -21.82
C LYS A 153 12.04 9.26 -23.16
N PHE A 154 11.53 8.05 -23.37
CA PHE A 154 11.76 7.26 -24.60
C PHE A 154 10.50 7.15 -25.48
N GLY A 155 9.55 8.08 -25.32
CA GLY A 155 8.30 8.11 -26.07
C GLY A 155 7.14 7.37 -25.38
N ALA A 156 5.92 7.66 -25.86
CA ALA A 156 4.68 7.19 -25.22
C ALA A 156 4.49 5.67 -25.19
N GLY A 157 5.03 4.96 -26.19
CA GLY A 157 4.96 3.49 -26.24
C GLY A 157 5.77 2.81 -25.13
N MET A 158 6.83 3.45 -24.63
CA MET A 158 7.71 2.91 -23.59
C MET A 158 7.24 3.22 -22.18
N ALA A 159 6.30 4.16 -21.99
CA ALA A 159 5.85 4.60 -20.68
C ALA A 159 5.30 3.48 -19.79
N PRO A 160 4.48 2.53 -20.27
CA PRO A 160 4.04 1.40 -19.46
C PRO A 160 5.19 0.53 -18.96
N PHE A 161 6.18 0.27 -19.82
CA PHE A 161 7.35 -0.55 -19.47
C PHE A 161 8.24 0.14 -18.45
N ILE A 162 8.53 1.43 -18.65
CA ILE A 162 9.32 2.23 -17.70
C ILE A 162 8.61 2.30 -16.34
N PHE A 163 7.29 2.49 -16.34
CA PHE A 163 6.49 2.47 -15.11
C PHE A 163 6.60 1.13 -14.38
N ILE A 164 6.43 0.00 -15.07
CA ILE A 164 6.55 -1.33 -14.46
C ILE A 164 7.98 -1.62 -13.98
N SER A 165 9.01 -1.22 -14.73
CA SER A 165 10.40 -1.36 -14.30
C SER A 165 10.68 -0.55 -13.03
N ALA A 166 10.21 0.71 -12.97
CA ALA A 166 10.34 1.54 -11.78
C ALA A 166 9.58 0.93 -10.58
N HIS A 167 8.37 0.42 -10.81
CA HIS A 167 7.59 -0.29 -9.79
C HIS A 167 8.33 -1.55 -9.29
N MET A 168 8.97 -2.31 -10.18
CA MET A 168 9.75 -3.49 -9.80
C MET A 168 10.97 -3.12 -8.96
N VAL A 169 11.70 -2.06 -9.32
CA VAL A 169 12.82 -1.56 -8.50
C VAL A 169 12.31 -1.13 -7.13
N PHE A 170 11.23 -0.36 -7.08
CA PHE A 170 10.60 0.04 -5.82
C PHE A 170 10.19 -1.16 -4.97
N PHE A 171 9.57 -2.18 -5.58
CA PHE A 171 9.19 -3.41 -4.91
C PHE A 171 10.39 -4.14 -4.31
N ILE A 172 11.47 -4.34 -5.07
CA ILE A 172 12.68 -5.02 -4.58
C ILE A 172 13.33 -4.27 -3.41
N LEU A 173 13.41 -2.94 -3.49
CA LEU A 173 13.95 -2.12 -2.40
C LEU A 173 13.11 -2.28 -1.12
N CYS A 174 11.79 -2.18 -1.24
CA CYS A 174 10.89 -2.37 -0.11
C CYS A 174 10.90 -3.81 0.42
N HIS A 175 11.11 -4.79 -0.44
CA HIS A 175 11.24 -6.20 -0.07
C HIS A 175 12.52 -6.45 0.73
N CYS A 176 13.65 -5.89 0.32
CA CYS A 176 14.88 -5.97 1.11
C CYS A 176 14.71 -5.32 2.49
N PHE A 177 14.00 -4.19 2.56
CA PHE A 177 13.65 -3.55 3.83
C PHE A 177 12.80 -4.45 4.73
N SER A 178 11.81 -5.15 4.18
CA SER A 178 10.93 -6.03 4.97
C SER A 178 11.62 -7.26 5.53
N ILE A 179 12.74 -7.69 4.93
CA ILE A 179 13.62 -8.74 5.51
C ILE A 179 14.21 -8.27 6.85
N LEU A 180 14.52 -6.99 7.01
CA LEU A 180 14.99 -6.44 8.29
C LEU A 180 13.90 -6.55 9.37
N CYS A 181 12.65 -6.23 9.01
CA CYS A 181 11.48 -6.44 9.87
C CYS A 181 11.28 -7.92 10.23
N PHE A 182 11.71 -8.84 9.36
CA PHE A 182 11.65 -10.26 9.65
C PHE A 182 12.70 -10.69 10.69
N TYR A 183 13.81 -9.97 10.91
CA TYR A 183 14.81 -10.45 11.87
C TYR A 183 14.82 -9.71 13.20
N SER A 184 14.28 -8.50 13.28
CA SER A 184 14.23 -7.72 14.54
C SER A 184 12.79 -7.36 14.93
N PHE A 185 12.42 -7.77 16.14
CA PHE A 185 11.16 -7.42 16.77
C PHE A 185 11.04 -5.90 16.97
N GLU A 186 12.10 -5.27 17.46
CA GLU A 186 12.18 -3.85 17.76
C GLU A 186 12.04 -3.03 16.48
N PHE A 187 12.78 -3.40 15.43
CA PHE A 187 12.72 -2.71 14.15
C PHE A 187 11.34 -2.86 13.50
N HIS A 188 10.77 -4.07 13.51
CA HIS A 188 9.43 -4.28 12.97
C HIS A 188 8.38 -3.46 13.75
N THR A 189 8.44 -3.46 15.08
CA THR A 189 7.54 -2.67 15.93
C THR A 189 7.69 -1.18 15.67
N PHE A 190 8.93 -0.69 15.57
CA PHE A 190 9.21 0.71 15.21
C PHE A 190 8.59 1.08 13.86
N CYS A 191 8.77 0.26 12.83
CA CYS A 191 8.21 0.50 11.51
C CYS A 191 6.69 0.63 11.53
N ILE A 192 5.98 -0.23 12.26
CA ILE A 192 4.51 -0.15 12.37
C ILE A 192 4.08 1.12 13.08
N VAL A 193 4.70 1.45 14.21
CA VAL A 193 4.40 2.69 14.95
C VAL A 193 4.70 3.92 14.09
N PHE A 194 5.80 3.89 13.35
CA PHE A 194 6.19 4.95 12.42
C PHE A 194 5.14 5.16 11.33
N TRP A 195 4.74 4.11 10.59
CA TRP A 195 3.76 4.25 9.50
C TRP A 195 2.36 4.64 10.02
N LEU A 196 1.96 4.13 11.18
CA LEU A 196 0.71 4.52 11.81
C LEU A 196 0.74 6.02 12.19
N THR A 197 1.81 6.47 12.84
CA THR A 197 2.00 7.88 13.19
C THR A 197 2.05 8.77 11.95
N TRP A 198 2.72 8.32 10.90
CA TRP A 198 2.77 9.03 9.61
C TRP A 198 1.37 9.21 9.01
N SER A 199 0.50 8.20 9.12
CA SER A 199 -0.88 8.28 8.65
C SER A 199 -1.74 9.26 9.46
N VAL A 200 -1.49 9.38 10.78
CA VAL A 200 -2.13 10.36 11.66
C VAL A 200 -1.65 11.77 11.34
N TRP A 201 -0.35 11.95 11.11
CA TRP A 201 0.22 13.21 10.65
C TRP A 201 -0.41 13.65 9.33
N ASN A 202 -0.47 12.75 8.34
CA ASN A 202 -1.12 13.04 7.07
C ASN A 202 -2.61 13.40 7.23
N GLY A 203 -3.33 12.74 8.14
CA GLY A 203 -4.71 13.08 8.49
C GLY A 203 -4.83 14.47 9.12
N SER A 204 -3.91 14.83 10.00
CA SER A 204 -3.86 16.15 10.64
C SER A 204 -3.62 17.26 9.61
N CYS A 205 -2.67 17.07 8.68
CA CYS A 205 -2.45 17.99 7.57
C CYS A 205 -3.71 18.13 6.68
N PHE A 206 -4.42 17.03 6.40
CA PHE A 206 -5.67 17.08 5.65
C PHE A 206 -6.71 18.01 6.30
N TYR A 207 -6.88 17.91 7.62
CA TYR A 207 -7.82 18.78 8.34
C TYR A 207 -7.39 20.24 8.29
N MET A 208 -6.11 20.53 8.49
CA MET A 208 -5.58 21.91 8.39
C MET A 208 -5.84 22.50 7.01
N ASP A 209 -5.53 21.77 5.94
CA ASP A 209 -5.77 22.22 4.56
C ASP A 209 -7.26 22.41 4.27
N TYR A 210 -8.12 21.50 4.73
CA TYR A 210 -9.55 21.55 4.49
C TYR A 210 -10.20 22.75 5.19
N PHE A 211 -9.92 22.95 6.48
CA PHE A 211 -10.50 24.06 7.23
C PHE A 211 -9.99 25.41 6.76
N SER A 212 -8.71 25.53 6.39
CA SER A 212 -8.15 26.77 5.85
C SER A 212 -8.85 27.18 4.55
N LYS A 213 -9.02 26.24 3.62
CA LYS A 213 -9.76 26.49 2.36
C LYS A 213 -11.22 26.86 2.59
N LYS A 214 -11.89 26.18 3.52
CA LYS A 214 -13.29 26.46 3.85
C LYS A 214 -13.44 27.85 4.47
N TYR A 215 -12.52 28.24 5.34
CA TYR A 215 -12.50 29.57 5.95
C TYR A 215 -12.27 30.66 4.90
N GLU A 216 -11.31 30.48 4.00
CA GLU A 216 -11.04 31.42 2.89
C GLU A 216 -12.26 31.58 1.97
N GLN A 217 -12.93 30.48 1.62
CA GLN A 217 -14.18 30.51 0.85
C GLN A 217 -15.32 31.23 1.58
N SER A 218 -15.40 31.08 2.90
CA SER A 218 -16.38 31.80 3.73
C SER A 218 -16.09 33.29 3.79
N LEU A 219 -14.83 33.71 3.92
CA LEU A 219 -14.42 35.13 3.86
C LEU A 219 -14.80 35.77 2.53
N GLN A 220 -14.42 35.14 1.41
CA GLN A 220 -14.77 35.60 0.07
C GLN A 220 -16.28 35.76 -0.12
N ARG A 221 -17.08 34.83 0.43
CA ARG A 221 -18.54 34.93 0.38
C ARG A 221 -19.07 36.11 1.19
N MET A 222 -18.49 36.41 2.35
CA MET A 222 -18.89 37.56 3.17
C MET A 222 -18.55 38.87 2.48
N GLU A 223 -17.36 38.99 1.88
CA GLU A 223 -16.96 40.16 1.10
C GLU A 223 -17.92 40.44 -0.07
N LEU A 224 -18.33 39.39 -0.79
CA LEU A 224 -19.32 39.52 -1.88
C LEU A 224 -20.69 39.99 -1.38
N VAL A 225 -21.17 39.47 -0.25
CA VAL A 225 -22.43 39.91 0.35
C VAL A 225 -22.36 41.36 0.82
N GLU A 226 -21.22 41.77 1.37
CA GLU A 226 -20.99 43.16 1.78
C GLU A 226 -20.98 44.11 0.58
N GLN A 227 -20.34 43.72 -0.53
CA GLN A 227 -20.37 44.49 -1.78
C GLN A 227 -21.79 44.66 -2.31
N GLN A 228 -22.58 43.59 -2.38
CA GLN A 228 -23.98 43.65 -2.83
C GLN A 228 -24.84 44.58 -1.94
N LEU A 229 -24.69 44.49 -0.63
CA LEU A 229 -25.41 45.37 0.31
C LEU A 229 -25.01 46.85 0.18
N ASN A 230 -23.80 47.13 -0.29
CA ASN A 230 -23.34 48.50 -0.54
C ASN A 230 -23.78 49.03 -1.91
N GLU A 231 -23.98 48.16 -2.90
CA GLU A 231 -24.53 48.53 -4.22
C GLU A 231 -26.05 48.77 -4.18
N ASP A 232 -26.76 48.11 -3.27
CA ASP A 232 -28.22 48.26 -3.07
C ASP A 232 -28.62 49.49 -2.22
N LYS A 233 -27.65 50.27 -1.71
CA LYS A 233 -27.87 51.49 -0.91
C LYS A 233 -27.68 52.76 -1.74
#